data_AF-A0A6N0KGZ3-F1
#
_entry.id   AF-A0A6N0KGZ3-F1
#
_cell.length_a   1.000
_cell.length_b   1.000
_cell.length_c   1.000
_cell.angle_alpha   90.00
_cell.angle_beta   90.00
_cell.angle_gamma   90.00
#
_symmetry.space_group_name_H-M   'P 1'
#
loop_
_entity.id
_entity.type
_entity.pdbx_description
1 polymer ?
#
loop_
_entity_poly.entity_id
_entity_poly.type
_entity_poly.pdbx_seq_one_letter_code
_entity_poly.pdbx_strand_id
1 'polypeptide(L)'
;MPKHLRVLTFLALSLPFAAWAEVPVYDGVAANNGGNVPPSGYGTAGAGGAFAGGGVTTPTSVQGELFMQLQQMQDELARLRGTLEEQQNQIQQLKQESLERYQDLDRRISGGGAPAAQNSAPAGAINANGAPAAPAGNNAPAPSSEPGDPAKEKLYYDAAFDLIKSKDFDKASQAFNAFLRKYPNSQYSGNAQYWLGEVNLAKGDLQGAGQAFARVSQSYPSSQKVPDSLYKLADVERRLGNNDKAKGILQQVISQYPGTSAAQLAQRDLKNLR
;
A
#
# COMPACT_ATOMS: atom_id res chain seq x y z
N MET A 1 -34.74 -25.28 -51.08
CA MET A 1 -33.29 -24.99 -51.02
C MET A 1 -33.05 -23.76 -51.90
N PRO A 2 -32.66 -22.57 -51.38
CA PRO A 2 -31.28 -22.24 -50.95
C PRO A 2 -31.21 -21.30 -49.70
N LYS A 3 -30.28 -21.52 -48.76
CA LYS A 3 -28.95 -20.89 -48.53
C LYS A 3 -28.95 -19.45 -47.94
N HIS A 4 -28.36 -19.38 -46.76
CA HIS A 4 -28.01 -18.23 -45.92
C HIS A 4 -27.15 -17.16 -46.62
N LEU A 5 -27.26 -15.91 -46.18
CA LEU A 5 -26.10 -15.07 -45.87
C LEU A 5 -26.49 -13.90 -44.95
N ARG A 6 -25.84 -13.82 -43.78
CA ARG A 6 -25.89 -12.68 -42.86
C ARG A 6 -24.88 -11.65 -43.35
N VAL A 7 -25.30 -10.39 -43.52
CA VAL A 7 -24.38 -9.27 -43.73
C VAL A 7 -24.41 -8.35 -42.51
N LEU A 8 -23.18 -8.12 -42.06
CA LEU A 8 -22.65 -7.38 -40.94
C LEU A 8 -23.03 -5.89 -41.02
N THR A 9 -23.80 -5.38 -40.06
CA THR A 9 -24.06 -3.94 -39.93
C THR A 9 -22.88 -3.29 -39.22
N PHE A 10 -22.01 -2.61 -39.97
CA PHE A 10 -20.96 -1.77 -39.41
C PHE A 10 -21.55 -0.42 -38.97
N LEU A 11 -21.28 -0.10 -37.72
CA LEU A 11 -21.55 1.13 -37.00
C LEU A 11 -20.76 2.29 -37.61
N ALA A 12 -21.45 3.33 -38.08
CA ALA A 12 -20.87 4.64 -38.35
C ALA A 12 -21.83 5.71 -37.85
N LEU A 13 -21.78 5.99 -36.55
CA LEU A 13 -22.43 7.16 -35.97
C LEU A 13 -21.36 8.24 -35.78
N SER A 14 -21.36 9.18 -36.71
CA SER A 14 -20.58 10.41 -36.71
C SER A 14 -21.24 11.49 -35.83
N LEU A 15 -20.39 12.36 -35.27
CA LEU A 15 -20.60 13.75 -34.80
C LEU A 15 -20.79 13.95 -33.28
N PRO A 16 -20.48 15.15 -32.73
CA PRO A 16 -19.51 16.19 -33.14
C PRO A 16 -18.58 16.62 -31.99
N PHE A 17 -17.43 17.20 -32.35
CA PHE A 17 -16.60 18.00 -31.45
C PHE A 17 -17.35 19.28 -31.04
N ALA A 18 -17.55 19.50 -29.74
CA ALA A 18 -17.91 20.77 -29.13
C ALA A 18 -17.05 20.94 -27.87
N ALA A 19 -16.07 21.84 -27.93
CA ALA A 19 -16.14 23.19 -27.38
C ALA A 19 -15.89 23.21 -25.87
N TRP A 20 -14.62 23.40 -25.48
CA TRP A 20 -14.29 23.83 -24.12
C TRP A 20 -14.15 25.34 -24.13
N ALA A 21 -15.11 25.97 -23.48
CA ALA A 21 -15.14 27.38 -23.17
C ALA A 21 -13.97 27.75 -22.25
N GLU A 22 -13.37 28.88 -22.56
CA GLU A 22 -12.37 29.58 -21.75
C GLU A 22 -13.04 30.07 -20.44
N VAL A 23 -12.39 29.82 -19.30
CA VAL A 23 -12.84 30.32 -17.99
C VAL A 23 -11.98 31.54 -17.62
N PRO A 24 -12.60 32.69 -17.27
CA PRO A 24 -11.88 33.94 -17.03
C PRO A 24 -11.15 33.98 -15.68
N VAL A 25 -10.03 34.71 -15.68
CA VAL A 25 -9.21 35.05 -14.50
C VAL A 25 -9.55 36.48 -14.05
N TYR A 26 -9.99 36.61 -12.80
CA TYR A 26 -10.01 37.84 -11.98
C TYR A 26 -9.73 37.36 -10.52
N ASP A 27 -9.01 38.01 -9.63
CA ASP A 27 -8.85 39.43 -9.26
C ASP A 27 -7.34 39.74 -9.05
N GLY A 28 -6.81 40.95 -9.21
CA GLY A 28 -7.34 42.25 -8.83
C GLY A 28 -6.45 42.85 -7.73
N VAL A 29 -5.26 43.35 -8.11
CA VAL A 29 -4.44 44.20 -7.22
C VAL A 29 -4.00 45.43 -8.01
N ALA A 30 -4.83 46.47 -7.96
CA ALA A 30 -4.47 47.82 -8.35
C ALA A 30 -4.09 48.61 -7.08
N ALA A 31 -2.95 49.27 -7.18
CA ALA A 31 -2.37 50.14 -6.17
C ALA A 31 -3.29 51.32 -5.78
N ASN A 32 -3.25 51.73 -4.51
CA ASN A 32 -3.24 53.15 -4.15
C ASN A 32 -2.59 53.40 -2.78
N ASN A 33 -2.01 54.58 -2.67
CA ASN A 33 -0.96 55.08 -1.80
C ASN A 33 -1.53 55.91 -0.62
N GLY A 34 -0.69 56.12 0.40
CA GLY A 34 -0.91 57.06 1.52
C GLY A 34 -1.20 56.34 2.84
N GLY A 35 -0.39 56.36 3.90
CA GLY A 35 0.67 57.28 4.30
C GLY A 35 0.36 57.74 5.73
N ASN A 36 1.04 57.19 6.74
CA ASN A 36 1.49 57.94 7.92
C ASN A 36 2.35 57.09 8.85
N VAL A 37 3.58 57.57 9.09
CA VAL A 37 4.47 57.18 10.20
C VAL A 37 4.33 58.30 11.24
N PRO A 38 4.42 58.02 12.55
CA PRO A 38 5.69 58.33 13.22
C PRO A 38 6.18 57.25 14.22
N PRO A 39 7.47 57.33 14.64
CA PRO A 39 8.22 56.21 15.19
C PRO A 39 8.60 56.35 16.68
N SER A 40 9.30 55.32 17.18
CA SER A 40 10.35 55.32 18.23
C SER A 40 9.99 54.68 19.56
N GLY A 41 10.88 53.78 20.02
CA GLY A 41 10.99 53.46 21.44
C GLY A 41 11.53 52.07 21.78
N TYR A 42 12.77 51.74 21.41
CA TYR A 42 13.53 50.76 22.18
C TYR A 42 14.00 51.45 23.46
N GLY A 43 13.43 51.03 24.60
CA GLY A 43 13.77 51.53 25.93
C GLY A 43 14.09 50.36 26.85
N THR A 44 15.34 50.30 27.29
CA THR A 44 15.94 49.35 28.23
C THR A 44 15.56 49.64 29.68
N ALA A 45 15.44 48.57 30.46
CA ALA A 45 15.73 48.43 31.91
C ALA A 45 15.02 49.33 32.95
N GLY A 46 14.39 48.70 33.93
CA GLY A 46 13.99 49.34 35.19
C GLY A 46 13.23 48.39 36.12
N ALA A 47 13.83 48.07 37.27
CA ALA A 47 13.36 47.12 38.26
C ALA A 47 12.16 47.59 39.09
N GLY A 48 11.43 46.62 39.66
CA GLY A 48 10.80 46.75 40.98
C GLY A 48 9.27 46.59 41.04
N GLY A 49 8.81 45.76 41.98
CA GLY A 49 7.50 45.90 42.60
C GLY A 49 6.52 44.74 42.41
N ALA A 50 6.16 44.12 43.53
CA ALA A 50 5.17 43.06 43.69
C ALA A 50 3.76 43.45 43.22
N PHE A 51 2.88 42.45 42.96
CA PHE A 51 1.57 42.22 43.63
C PHE A 51 0.78 41.09 42.94
N ALA A 52 0.26 40.18 43.76
CA ALA A 52 -1.04 39.49 43.69
C ALA A 52 -1.57 38.87 42.38
N GLY A 53 -1.78 37.55 42.43
CA GLY A 53 -3.09 36.90 42.20
C GLY A 53 -3.71 37.00 40.80
N GLY A 54 -3.68 35.90 40.07
CA GLY A 54 -4.55 35.70 38.91
C GLY A 54 -4.06 34.55 38.04
N GLY A 55 -4.71 33.39 38.15
CA GLY A 55 -4.50 32.28 37.23
C GLY A 55 -4.92 32.70 35.83
N VAL A 56 -3.94 33.07 35.00
CA VAL A 56 -4.12 33.22 33.56
C VAL A 56 -3.53 31.97 32.95
N THR A 57 -4.38 30.99 32.61
CA THR A 57 -4.00 29.99 31.62
C THR A 57 -3.88 30.72 30.30
N THR A 58 -2.66 31.16 29.99
CA THR A 58 -2.29 31.67 28.66
C THR A 58 -2.73 30.63 27.63
N PRO A 59 -3.47 31.02 26.56
CA PRO A 59 -3.76 30.08 25.49
C PRO A 59 -2.42 29.59 24.95
N THR A 60 -2.19 28.29 25.02
CA THR A 60 -1.08 27.63 24.33
C THR A 60 -1.15 28.08 22.88
N SER A 61 -0.24 28.97 22.51
CA SER A 61 -0.23 29.58 21.20
C SER A 61 -0.15 28.48 20.15
N VAL A 62 -1.15 28.40 19.28
CA VAL A 62 -1.21 27.44 18.15
C VAL A 62 0.05 27.51 17.28
N GLN A 63 0.76 28.66 17.29
CA GLN A 63 2.10 28.85 16.73
C GLN A 63 3.17 27.91 17.32
N GLY A 64 3.13 27.64 18.64
CA GLY A 64 4.07 26.75 19.33
C GLY A 64 3.75 25.27 19.09
N GLU A 65 2.48 24.90 18.98
CA GLU A 65 2.07 23.54 18.58
C GLU A 65 2.46 23.25 17.12
N LEU A 66 2.33 24.22 16.21
CA LEU A 66 2.77 24.06 14.81
C LEU A 66 4.28 23.87 14.71
N PHE A 67 5.06 24.60 15.51
CA PHE A 67 6.52 24.45 15.56
C PHE A 67 6.94 23.09 16.13
N MET A 68 6.29 22.64 17.21
CA MET A 68 6.48 21.30 17.77
C MET A 68 6.11 20.20 16.77
N GLN A 69 5.04 20.38 15.99
CA GLN A 69 4.63 19.45 14.95
C GLN A 69 5.62 19.41 13.77
N LEU A 70 6.18 20.56 13.38
CA LEU A 70 7.21 20.63 12.34
C LEU A 70 8.50 19.93 12.79
N GLN A 71 8.84 20.03 14.08
CA GLN A 71 10.00 19.36 14.64
C GLN A 71 9.77 17.85 14.75
N GLN A 72 8.59 17.42 15.19
CA GLN A 72 8.20 16.01 15.21
C GLN A 72 8.20 15.39 13.81
N MET A 73 7.75 16.13 12.79
CA MET A 73 7.75 15.66 11.40
C MET A 73 9.18 15.52 10.84
N GLN A 74 10.10 16.39 11.25
CA GLN A 74 11.52 16.27 10.87
C GLN A 74 12.19 15.06 11.54
N ASP A 75 11.89 14.80 12.81
CA ASP A 75 12.35 13.60 13.50
C ASP A 75 11.78 12.31 12.88
N GLU A 76 10.52 12.36 12.45
CA GLU A 76 9.88 11.25 11.76
C GLU A 76 10.50 11.01 10.38
N LEU A 77 10.84 12.06 9.63
CA LEU A 77 11.57 11.95 8.36
C LEU A 77 12.98 11.38 8.55
N ALA A 78 13.68 11.78 9.62
CA ALA A 78 14.99 11.21 9.95
C ALA A 78 14.89 9.72 10.32
N ARG A 79 13.87 9.34 11.10
CA ARG A 79 13.59 7.94 11.42
C ARG A 79 13.23 7.13 10.19
N LEU A 80 12.33 7.63 9.34
CA LEU A 80 11.94 7.01 8.08
C LEU A 80 13.13 6.79 7.16
N ARG A 81 14.02 7.77 7.05
CA ARG A 81 15.26 7.65 6.28
C ARG A 81 16.20 6.59 6.86
N GLY A 82 16.34 6.55 8.18
CA GLY A 82 17.11 5.51 8.87
C GLY A 82 16.54 4.11 8.64
N THR A 83 15.22 3.94 8.75
CA THR A 83 14.55 2.67 8.45
C THR A 83 14.69 2.28 6.97
N LEU A 84 14.71 3.25 6.05
CA LEU A 84 14.97 3.00 4.62
C LEU A 84 16.39 2.50 4.37
N GLU A 85 17.39 3.13 4.99
CA GLU A 85 18.79 2.71 4.90
C GLU A 85 18.99 1.32 5.53
N GLU A 86 18.35 1.04 6.66
CA GLU A 86 18.36 -0.28 7.29
C GLU A 86 17.69 -1.35 6.42
N GLN A 87 16.50 -1.07 5.88
CA GLN A 87 15.81 -1.96 4.96
C GLN A 87 16.62 -2.19 3.68
N GLN A 88 17.27 -1.16 3.17
CA GLN A 88 18.12 -1.27 1.98
C GLN A 88 19.36 -2.13 2.26
N ASN A 89 19.97 -2.00 3.43
CA ASN A 89 21.06 -2.86 3.87
C ASN A 89 20.62 -4.31 4.09
N GLN A 90 19.46 -4.54 4.71
CA GLN A 90 18.88 -5.88 4.84
C GLN A 90 18.58 -6.50 3.47
N ILE A 91 18.04 -5.74 2.53
CA ILE A 91 17.82 -6.19 1.16
C ILE A 91 19.16 -6.58 0.50
N GLN A 92 20.20 -5.77 0.66
CA GLN A 92 21.52 -6.09 0.11
C GLN A 92 22.12 -7.34 0.74
N GLN A 93 22.04 -7.50 2.07
CA GLN A 93 22.51 -8.70 2.76
C GLN A 93 21.76 -9.95 2.31
N LEU A 94 20.42 -9.89 2.25
CA LEU A 94 19.59 -11.01 1.78
C LEU A 94 19.88 -11.35 0.31
N LYS A 95 20.17 -10.35 -0.53
CA LYS A 95 20.58 -10.58 -1.91
C LYS A 95 21.93 -11.30 -1.99
N GLN A 96 22.90 -10.87 -1.18
CA GLN A 96 24.22 -11.50 -1.12
C GLN A 96 24.13 -12.96 -0.63
N GLU A 97 23.41 -13.19 0.47
CA GLU A 97 23.17 -14.54 1.01
C GLU A 97 22.46 -15.44 -0.01
N SER A 98 21.45 -14.90 -0.71
CA SER A 98 20.75 -15.66 -1.75
C SER A 98 21.69 -16.04 -2.89
N LEU A 99 22.58 -15.13 -3.32
CA LEU A 99 23.53 -15.38 -4.41
C LEU A 99 24.53 -16.47 -4.04
N GLU A 100 25.05 -16.45 -2.81
CA GLU A 100 25.95 -17.49 -2.29
C GLU A 100 25.26 -18.85 -2.25
N ARG A 101 24.01 -18.91 -1.78
CA ARG A 101 23.21 -20.14 -1.76
C ARG A 101 22.91 -20.66 -3.17
N TYR A 102 22.64 -19.79 -4.14
CA TYR A 102 22.46 -20.19 -5.54
C TYR A 102 23.74 -20.77 -6.14
N GLN A 103 24.90 -20.19 -5.84
CA GLN A 103 26.19 -20.71 -6.32
C GLN A 103 26.56 -22.06 -5.69
N ASP A 104 26.22 -22.27 -4.40
CA ASP A 104 26.38 -23.58 -3.75
C ASP A 104 25.50 -24.65 -4.39
N LEU A 105 24.22 -24.33 -4.63
CA LEU A 105 23.30 -25.22 -5.33
C LEU A 105 23.80 -25.56 -6.73
N ASP A 106 24.28 -24.56 -7.48
CA ASP A 106 24.83 -24.75 -8.82
C ASP A 106 26.09 -25.63 -8.80
N ARG A 107 27.01 -25.44 -7.84
CA ARG A 107 28.19 -26.33 -7.67
C ARG A 107 27.78 -27.77 -7.38
N ARG A 108 26.75 -27.98 -6.56
CA ARG A 108 26.25 -29.32 -6.23
C ARG A 108 25.54 -29.99 -7.40
N ILE A 109 24.86 -29.22 -8.24
CA ILE A 109 24.13 -29.72 -9.41
C ILE A 109 25.09 -29.95 -10.59
N SER A 110 25.96 -28.99 -10.88
CA SER A 110 26.96 -29.03 -11.96
C SER A 110 28.15 -29.94 -11.64
N GLY A 111 28.35 -30.30 -10.36
CA GLY A 111 29.39 -31.22 -9.89
C GLY A 111 29.06 -32.72 -9.97
N GLY A 112 27.87 -33.11 -10.44
CA GLY A 112 27.55 -34.49 -10.86
C GLY A 112 27.79 -35.64 -9.86
N GLY A 113 26.78 -35.96 -9.04
CA GLY A 113 26.40 -37.35 -8.70
C GLY A 113 27.13 -38.12 -7.56
N ALA A 114 26.44 -38.20 -6.40
CA ALA A 114 26.36 -39.29 -5.40
C ALA A 114 27.62 -39.81 -4.64
N PRO A 115 27.40 -40.29 -3.40
CA PRO A 115 27.34 -41.75 -3.24
C PRO A 115 25.96 -42.24 -2.75
N ALA A 116 25.66 -43.47 -3.14
CA ALA A 116 24.54 -44.27 -2.67
C ALA A 116 24.81 -44.87 -1.28
N ALA A 117 23.75 -44.95 -0.46
CA ALA A 117 23.51 -45.98 0.55
C ALA A 117 22.00 -45.99 0.85
N GLN A 118 21.24 -46.90 0.24
CA GLN A 118 20.75 -48.15 0.85
C GLN A 118 19.67 -47.95 1.92
N ASN A 119 18.41 -48.21 1.52
CA ASN A 119 17.51 -49.03 2.34
C ASN A 119 16.45 -49.71 1.45
N SER A 120 16.66 -51.01 1.26
CA SER A 120 15.63 -52.05 1.02
C SER A 120 14.66 -52.05 2.22
N ALA A 121 13.36 -52.40 2.19
CA ALA A 121 12.48 -53.23 1.36
C ALA A 121 11.01 -52.95 1.83
N PRO A 122 10.00 -53.79 1.54
CA PRO A 122 9.43 -54.14 0.24
C PRO A 122 7.93 -53.75 0.11
N ALA A 123 7.43 -53.89 -1.12
CA ALA A 123 6.02 -53.78 -1.50
C ALA A 123 5.13 -54.86 -0.85
N GLY A 124 3.87 -54.48 -0.56
CA GLY A 124 2.81 -55.41 -0.19
C GLY A 124 1.42 -54.80 -0.30
N ALA A 125 0.56 -55.47 -1.07
CA ALA A 125 -0.91 -55.39 -1.12
C ALA A 125 -1.57 -54.30 -1.98
N ILE A 126 -1.71 -54.63 -3.26
CA ILE A 126 -2.93 -54.42 -4.06
C ILE A 126 -4.15 -55.00 -3.32
N ASN A 127 -5.22 -54.20 -3.19
CA ASN A 127 -6.58 -54.71 -3.08
C ASN A 127 -7.56 -53.76 -3.79
N ALA A 128 -8.15 -54.30 -4.85
CA ALA A 128 -9.25 -53.75 -5.60
C ALA A 128 -10.56 -54.09 -4.91
N ASN A 129 -11.50 -53.15 -4.86
CA ASN A 129 -12.94 -53.41 -4.86
C ASN A 129 -13.66 -52.15 -5.35
N GLY A 130 -14.48 -52.30 -6.39
CA GLY A 130 -14.87 -51.23 -7.30
C GLY A 130 -16.25 -50.62 -7.13
N ALA A 131 -16.52 -49.63 -7.98
CA ALA A 131 -17.72 -49.50 -8.82
C ALA A 131 -17.55 -48.28 -9.76
N PRO A 132 -18.14 -48.28 -10.98
CA PRO A 132 -17.78 -47.38 -12.06
C PRO A 132 -18.60 -46.07 -12.05
N ALA A 133 -17.96 -44.95 -12.35
CA ALA A 133 -18.65 -43.72 -12.74
C ALA A 133 -17.82 -42.94 -13.78
N ALA A 134 -18.44 -42.66 -14.92
CA ALA A 134 -18.04 -41.66 -15.91
C ALA A 134 -19.34 -41.06 -16.49
N PRO A 135 -19.33 -39.87 -17.12
CA PRO A 135 -18.38 -38.75 -17.09
C PRO A 135 -19.06 -37.36 -16.95
N ALA A 136 -18.39 -36.38 -16.35
CA ALA A 136 -18.59 -34.92 -16.52
C ALA A 136 -17.55 -34.21 -15.63
N GLY A 137 -16.83 -33.16 -15.97
CA GLY A 137 -16.84 -32.20 -17.07
C GLY A 137 -16.08 -30.99 -16.51
N ASN A 138 -15.06 -30.52 -17.22
CA ASN A 138 -14.32 -29.27 -16.98
C ASN A 138 -13.36 -29.23 -15.77
N ASN A 139 -12.23 -29.94 -15.85
CA ASN A 139 -11.02 -29.50 -15.16
C ASN A 139 -10.37 -28.35 -15.95
N ALA A 140 -10.79 -27.12 -15.67
CA ALA A 140 -9.89 -25.99 -15.81
C ALA A 140 -8.69 -26.25 -14.86
N PRO A 141 -7.43 -26.00 -15.26
CA PRO A 141 -6.31 -26.18 -14.35
C PRO A 141 -6.54 -25.30 -13.13
N ALA A 142 -6.70 -25.94 -11.96
CA ALA A 142 -6.58 -25.24 -10.69
C ALA A 142 -5.25 -24.47 -10.71
N PRO A 143 -5.18 -23.22 -10.22
CA PRO A 143 -3.91 -22.53 -10.10
C PRO A 143 -3.02 -23.40 -9.23
N SER A 144 -1.99 -23.98 -9.84
CA SER A 144 -0.98 -24.75 -9.13
C SER A 144 -0.28 -23.78 -8.20
N SER A 145 -0.70 -23.78 -6.94
CA SER A 145 0.05 -23.20 -5.83
C SER A 145 1.32 -24.03 -5.70
N GLU A 146 2.33 -23.63 -6.47
CA GLU A 146 3.67 -24.17 -6.36
C GLU A 146 4.12 -23.94 -4.91
N PRO A 147 4.56 -24.96 -4.15
CA PRO A 147 5.19 -24.76 -2.85
C PRO A 147 6.38 -23.83 -3.08
N GLY A 148 6.20 -22.56 -2.73
CA GLY A 148 7.11 -21.52 -3.17
C GLY A 148 8.41 -21.66 -2.45
N ASP A 149 9.48 -21.91 -3.19
CA ASP A 149 10.84 -21.65 -2.72
C ASP A 149 10.87 -20.22 -2.16
N PRO A 150 11.09 -20.02 -0.85
CA PRO A 150 11.02 -18.69 -0.23
C PRO A 150 11.95 -17.68 -0.90
N ALA A 151 13.07 -18.13 -1.46
CA ALA A 151 13.99 -17.27 -2.20
C ALA A 151 13.38 -16.79 -3.53
N LYS A 152 12.62 -17.64 -4.22
CA LYS A 152 11.89 -17.23 -5.42
C LYS A 152 10.76 -16.27 -5.06
N GLU A 153 9.95 -16.58 -4.06
CA GLU A 153 8.87 -15.68 -3.62
C GLU A 153 9.40 -14.27 -3.34
N LYS A 154 10.46 -14.17 -2.54
CA LYS A 154 11.12 -12.89 -2.25
C LYS A 154 11.61 -12.19 -3.52
N LEU A 155 12.23 -12.92 -4.46
CA LEU A 155 12.70 -12.34 -5.71
C LEU A 155 11.56 -11.75 -6.56
N TYR A 156 10.42 -12.45 -6.67
CA TYR A 156 9.26 -11.92 -7.39
C TYR A 156 8.67 -10.68 -6.71
N TYR A 157 8.61 -10.70 -5.37
CA TYR A 157 8.15 -9.56 -4.59
C TYR A 157 9.07 -8.34 -4.73
N ASP A 158 10.38 -8.54 -4.60
CA ASP A 158 11.38 -7.48 -4.73
C ASP A 158 11.37 -6.85 -6.13
N ALA A 159 11.25 -7.67 -7.18
CA ALA A 159 11.12 -7.19 -8.56
C ALA A 159 9.86 -6.33 -8.76
N ALA A 160 8.74 -6.70 -8.16
CA ALA A 160 7.52 -5.88 -8.18
C ALA A 160 7.72 -4.55 -7.42
N PHE A 161 8.45 -4.58 -6.31
CA PHE A 161 8.73 -3.39 -5.52
C PHE A 161 9.70 -2.42 -6.22
N ASP A 162 10.68 -2.92 -6.98
CA ASP A 162 11.58 -2.07 -7.78
C ASP A 162 10.84 -1.30 -8.89
N LEU A 163 9.72 -1.83 -9.38
CA LEU A 163 8.82 -1.10 -10.29
C LEU A 163 8.14 0.09 -9.60
N ILE A 164 7.82 0.00 -8.31
CA ILE A 164 7.34 1.15 -7.53
C ILE A 164 8.43 2.22 -7.45
N LYS A 165 9.67 1.81 -7.15
CA LYS A 165 10.81 2.75 -7.01
C LYS A 165 11.08 3.52 -8.32
N SER A 166 10.93 2.84 -9.45
CA SER A 166 11.05 3.44 -10.78
C SER A 166 9.78 4.19 -11.24
N LYS A 167 8.74 4.25 -10.39
CA LYS A 167 7.44 4.87 -10.66
C LYS A 167 6.69 4.25 -11.85
N ASP A 168 7.05 3.04 -12.26
CA ASP A 168 6.33 2.28 -13.27
C ASP A 168 5.13 1.57 -12.61
N PHE A 169 4.13 2.36 -12.22
CA PHE A 169 2.99 1.87 -11.45
C PHE A 169 2.13 0.88 -12.23
N ASP A 170 2.08 0.98 -13.55
CA ASP A 170 1.37 0.02 -14.39
C ASP A 170 2.02 -1.36 -14.32
N LYS A 171 3.33 -1.45 -14.56
CA LYS A 171 4.04 -2.73 -14.43
C LYS A 171 4.06 -3.22 -12.98
N ALA A 172 4.18 -2.33 -12.00
CA ALA A 172 4.13 -2.70 -10.59
C ALA A 172 2.79 -3.39 -10.25
N SER A 173 1.66 -2.80 -10.68
CA SER A 173 0.34 -3.39 -10.45
C SER A 173 0.20 -4.78 -11.09
N GLN A 174 0.73 -4.96 -12.30
CA GLN A 174 0.73 -6.26 -12.98
C GLN A 174 1.61 -7.28 -12.25
N ALA A 175 2.80 -6.87 -11.80
CA ALA A 175 3.74 -7.72 -11.08
C ALA A 175 3.18 -8.18 -9.73
N PHE A 176 2.55 -7.29 -8.94
CA PHE A 176 1.90 -7.69 -7.69
C PHE A 176 0.70 -8.61 -7.92
N ASN A 177 -0.13 -8.35 -8.93
CA ASN A 177 -1.22 -9.28 -9.28
C ASN A 177 -0.70 -10.66 -9.68
N ALA A 178 0.38 -10.71 -10.47
CA ALA A 178 1.03 -11.96 -10.85
C ALA A 178 1.61 -12.68 -9.63
N PHE A 179 2.25 -11.95 -8.71
CA PHE A 179 2.75 -12.48 -7.44
C PHE A 179 1.62 -13.10 -6.60
N LEU A 180 0.53 -12.36 -6.38
CA LEU A 180 -0.61 -12.80 -5.58
C LEU A 180 -1.33 -14.02 -6.20
N ARG A 181 -1.35 -14.12 -7.53
CA ARG A 181 -1.89 -15.30 -8.22
C ARG A 181 -0.97 -16.51 -8.11
N LYS A 182 0.35 -16.29 -8.17
CA LYS A 182 1.35 -17.36 -8.18
C LYS A 182 1.64 -17.89 -6.78
N TYR A 183 1.72 -17.00 -5.79
CA TYR A 183 2.08 -17.30 -4.41
C TYR A 183 1.01 -16.78 -3.44
N PRO A 184 -0.25 -17.24 -3.54
CA PRO A 184 -1.35 -16.71 -2.73
C PRO A 184 -1.18 -16.95 -1.22
N ASN A 185 -0.35 -17.91 -0.81
CA ASN A 185 -0.10 -18.25 0.59
C ASN A 185 1.30 -17.84 1.08
N SER A 186 2.02 -17.03 0.30
CA SER A 186 3.34 -16.53 0.69
C SER A 186 3.25 -15.64 1.94
N GLN A 187 4.30 -15.64 2.75
CA GLN A 187 4.50 -14.66 3.83
C GLN A 187 4.43 -13.20 3.34
N TYR A 188 4.75 -12.96 2.06
CA TYR A 188 4.70 -11.63 1.46
C TYR A 188 3.33 -11.28 0.89
N SER A 189 2.36 -12.20 0.82
CA SER A 189 1.07 -11.98 0.12
C SER A 189 0.27 -10.82 0.72
N GLY A 190 0.16 -10.75 2.05
CA GLY A 190 -0.53 -9.63 2.70
C GLY A 190 0.16 -8.28 2.43
N ASN A 191 1.49 -8.27 2.38
CA ASN A 191 2.26 -7.07 2.06
C ASN A 191 2.12 -6.71 0.56
N ALA A 192 2.20 -7.68 -0.34
CA ALA A 192 2.00 -7.50 -1.78
C ALA A 192 0.60 -6.95 -2.09
N GLN A 193 -0.43 -7.45 -1.41
CA GLN A 193 -1.80 -6.96 -1.54
C GLN A 193 -1.95 -5.52 -1.04
N TYR A 194 -1.25 -5.14 0.03
CA TYR A 194 -1.16 -3.75 0.49
C TYR A 194 -0.48 -2.84 -0.53
N TRP A 195 0.67 -3.26 -1.07
CA TRP A 195 1.40 -2.49 -2.09
C TRP A 195 0.62 -2.34 -3.38
N LEU A 196 -0.18 -3.35 -3.77
CA LEU A 196 -1.10 -3.21 -4.88
C LEU A 196 -2.12 -2.07 -4.64
N GLY A 197 -2.60 -1.91 -3.40
CA GLY A 197 -3.44 -0.78 -3.02
C GLY A 197 -2.73 0.56 -3.12
N GLU A 198 -1.49 0.67 -2.62
CA GLU A 198 -0.68 1.89 -2.71
C GLU A 198 -0.35 2.24 -4.18
N VAL A 199 -0.07 1.25 -5.01
CA VAL A 199 0.17 1.44 -6.45
C VAL A 199 -1.09 1.94 -7.15
N ASN A 200 -2.25 1.35 -6.86
CA ASN A 200 -3.52 1.82 -7.42
C ASN A 200 -3.84 3.25 -6.95
N LEU A 201 -3.51 3.60 -5.70
CA LEU A 201 -3.62 4.97 -5.20
C LEU A 201 -2.73 5.94 -5.98
N ALA A 202 -1.47 5.57 -6.23
CA ALA A 202 -0.53 6.39 -6.99
C ALA A 202 -0.99 6.62 -8.44
N LYS A 203 -1.72 5.65 -9.01
CA LYS A 203 -2.37 5.75 -10.33
C LYS A 203 -3.66 6.58 -10.33
N GLY A 204 -4.17 6.96 -9.16
CA GLY A 204 -5.47 7.62 -9.02
C GLY A 204 -6.68 6.67 -9.11
N ASP A 205 -6.46 5.36 -9.19
CA ASP A 205 -7.53 4.36 -9.18
C ASP A 205 -8.00 4.09 -7.74
N LEU A 206 -8.90 4.95 -7.26
CA LEU A 206 -9.46 4.84 -5.92
C LEU A 206 -10.27 3.57 -5.72
N GLN A 207 -11.00 3.13 -6.75
CA GLN A 207 -11.81 1.92 -6.66
C GLN A 207 -10.93 0.68 -6.55
N GLY A 208 -9.92 0.55 -7.42
CA GLY A 208 -8.95 -0.54 -7.35
C GLY A 208 -8.11 -0.52 -6.07
N ALA A 209 -7.77 0.67 -5.56
CA ALA A 209 -7.09 0.80 -4.27
C ALA A 209 -7.94 0.30 -3.11
N GLY A 210 -9.21 0.73 -3.02
CA GLY A 210 -10.12 0.31 -1.97
C GLY A 210 -10.33 -1.20 -1.96
N GLN A 211 -10.55 -1.79 -3.14
CA GLN A 211 -10.63 -3.25 -3.27
C GLN A 211 -9.36 -3.95 -2.81
N ALA A 212 -8.20 -3.41 -3.17
CA ALA A 212 -6.93 -4.01 -2.81
C ALA A 212 -6.67 -3.97 -1.30
N PHE A 213 -6.93 -2.85 -0.63
CA PHE A 213 -6.78 -2.75 0.82
C PHE A 213 -7.80 -3.60 1.59
N ALA A 214 -9.05 -3.64 1.14
CA ALA A 214 -10.08 -4.49 1.74
C ALA A 214 -9.70 -5.98 1.68
N ARG A 215 -9.06 -6.42 0.59
CA ARG A 215 -8.57 -7.80 0.47
C ARG A 215 -7.49 -8.17 1.48
N VAL A 216 -6.72 -7.21 2.00
CA VAL A 216 -5.69 -7.52 3.01
C VAL A 216 -6.32 -8.11 4.26
N SER A 217 -7.37 -7.48 4.80
CA SER A 217 -8.06 -8.00 5.98
C SER A 217 -8.91 -9.25 5.70
N GLN A 218 -9.45 -9.37 4.47
CA GLN A 218 -10.32 -10.49 4.08
C GLN A 218 -9.55 -11.78 3.77
N SER A 219 -8.44 -11.66 3.03
CA SER A 219 -7.67 -12.81 2.53
C SER A 219 -6.37 -13.05 3.31
N TYR A 220 -5.85 -12.02 3.99
CA TYR A 220 -4.59 -12.09 4.73
C TYR A 220 -4.72 -11.59 6.18
N PRO A 221 -5.67 -12.11 6.98
CA PRO A 221 -5.97 -11.60 8.32
C PRO A 221 -4.80 -11.70 9.31
N SER A 222 -3.83 -12.57 9.07
CA SER A 222 -2.61 -12.70 9.88
C SER A 222 -1.50 -11.70 9.49
N SER A 223 -1.69 -10.91 8.43
CA SER A 223 -0.68 -9.97 7.97
C SER A 223 -0.52 -8.80 8.95
N GLN A 224 0.72 -8.41 9.20
CA GLN A 224 1.03 -7.19 9.97
C GLN A 224 0.53 -5.91 9.28
N LYS A 225 0.17 -5.98 7.98
CA LYS A 225 -0.37 -4.85 7.21
C LYS A 225 -1.87 -4.66 7.34
N VAL A 226 -2.60 -5.53 8.05
CA VAL A 226 -4.05 -5.38 8.20
C VAL A 226 -4.45 -4.02 8.80
N PRO A 227 -3.87 -3.53 9.90
CA PRO A 227 -4.25 -2.24 10.48
C PRO A 227 -3.99 -1.07 9.52
N ASP A 228 -2.81 -1.06 8.89
CA ASP A 228 -2.43 -0.03 7.91
C ASP A 228 -3.36 -0.05 6.69
N SER A 229 -3.73 -1.24 6.22
CA SER A 229 -4.62 -1.41 5.06
C SER A 229 -6.02 -0.91 5.36
N LEU A 230 -6.56 -1.20 6.55
CA LEU A 230 -7.87 -0.71 6.95
C LEU A 230 -7.88 0.81 7.09
N TYR A 231 -6.82 1.41 7.65
CA TYR A 231 -6.70 2.87 7.68
C TYR A 231 -6.65 3.47 6.27
N LYS A 232 -5.84 2.90 5.37
CA LYS A 232 -5.78 3.33 3.96
C LYS A 232 -7.10 3.13 3.23
N LEU A 233 -7.83 2.06 3.52
CA LEU A 233 -9.18 1.85 3.00
C LEU A 233 -10.12 2.96 3.46
N ALA A 234 -10.09 3.35 4.73
CA ALA A 234 -10.90 4.46 5.21
C ALA A 234 -10.56 5.78 4.51
N ASP A 235 -9.28 6.06 4.28
CA ASP A 235 -8.86 7.24 3.51
C ASP A 235 -9.38 7.19 2.06
N VAL A 236 -9.29 6.04 1.39
CA VAL A 236 -9.84 5.83 0.05
C VAL A 236 -11.36 6.06 0.03
N GLU A 237 -12.10 5.46 0.96
CA GLU A 237 -13.55 5.62 1.06
C GLU A 237 -13.94 7.08 1.28
N ARG A 238 -13.18 7.82 2.09
CA ARG A 238 -13.37 9.26 2.28
C ARG A 238 -13.16 10.04 0.98
N ARG A 239 -12.09 9.73 0.23
CA ARG A 239 -11.81 10.36 -1.08
C ARG A 239 -12.86 10.02 -2.14
N LEU A 240 -13.53 8.88 -2.00
CA LEU A 240 -14.68 8.48 -2.81
C LEU A 240 -16.00 9.15 -2.37
N GLY A 241 -15.99 9.93 -1.29
CA GLY A 241 -17.18 10.59 -0.74
C GLY A 241 -17.98 9.72 0.24
N ASN A 242 -17.56 8.50 0.51
CA ASN A 242 -18.24 7.56 1.39
C ASN A 242 -17.86 7.79 2.87
N ASN A 243 -18.14 8.98 3.38
CA ASN A 243 -17.70 9.43 4.71
C ASN A 243 -18.20 8.53 5.86
N ASP A 244 -19.44 8.02 5.78
CA ASP A 244 -19.99 7.14 6.81
C ASP A 244 -19.27 5.78 6.85
N LYS A 245 -18.93 5.23 5.67
CA LYS A 245 -18.12 4.00 5.59
C LYS A 245 -16.72 4.24 6.15
N ALA A 246 -16.08 5.35 5.76
CA ALA A 246 -14.78 5.73 6.27
C ALA A 246 -14.80 5.82 7.80
N LYS A 247 -15.78 6.51 8.40
CA LYS A 247 -15.97 6.58 9.85
C LYS A 247 -16.08 5.21 10.49
N GLY A 248 -16.92 4.32 9.94
CA GLY A 248 -17.06 2.95 10.45
C GLY A 248 -15.76 2.16 10.42
N ILE A 249 -14.98 2.28 9.34
CA ILE A 249 -13.69 1.60 9.20
C ILE A 249 -12.65 2.19 10.18
N LEU A 250 -12.60 3.51 10.35
CA LEU A 250 -11.71 4.13 11.35
C LEU A 250 -12.04 3.63 12.76
N GLN A 251 -13.33 3.56 13.13
CA GLN A 251 -13.76 2.99 14.41
C GLN A 251 -13.32 1.54 14.56
N GLN A 252 -13.43 0.75 13.50
CA GLN A 252 -12.96 -0.63 13.48
C GLN A 252 -11.46 -0.72 13.76
N VAL A 253 -10.63 0.12 13.11
CA VAL A 253 -9.17 0.13 13.33
C VAL A 253 -8.84 0.44 14.80
N ILE A 254 -9.52 1.42 15.39
CA ILE A 254 -9.32 1.83 16.79
C ILE A 254 -9.71 0.71 17.75
N SER A 255 -10.83 0.04 17.48
CA SER A 255 -11.36 -1.02 18.36
C SER A 255 -10.60 -2.33 18.25
N GLN A 256 -10.18 -2.72 17.05
CA GLN A 256 -9.59 -4.04 16.80
C GLN A 256 -8.06 -4.04 16.87
N TYR A 257 -7.41 -2.90 16.61
CA TYR A 257 -5.95 -2.77 16.59
C TYR A 257 -5.45 -1.65 17.49
N PRO A 258 -5.85 -1.60 18.78
CA PRO A 258 -5.44 -0.56 19.69
C PRO A 258 -3.90 -0.54 19.86
N GLY A 259 -3.33 0.66 19.99
CA GLY A 259 -1.88 0.85 20.17
C GLY A 259 -1.06 0.81 18.89
N THR A 260 -1.65 0.51 17.74
CA THR A 260 -0.97 0.63 16.43
C THR A 260 -0.92 2.08 15.96
N SER A 261 0.07 2.43 15.13
CA SER A 261 0.14 3.75 14.48
C SER A 261 -1.13 4.03 13.65
N ALA A 262 -1.67 3.01 12.98
CA ALA A 262 -2.93 3.11 12.25
C ALA A 262 -4.10 3.50 13.15
N ALA A 263 -4.20 2.95 14.37
CA ALA A 263 -5.24 3.33 15.33
C ALA A 263 -5.07 4.77 15.85
N GLN A 264 -3.84 5.23 16.07
CA GLN A 264 -3.57 6.63 16.45
C GLN A 264 -3.99 7.60 15.35
N LEU A 265 -3.64 7.30 14.10
CA LEU A 265 -4.06 8.09 12.93
C LEU A 265 -5.59 8.07 12.79
N ALA A 266 -6.23 6.91 12.97
CA ALA A 266 -7.67 6.78 12.90
C ALA A 266 -8.40 7.60 13.98
N GLN A 267 -7.88 7.63 15.22
CA GLN A 267 -8.44 8.47 16.29
C GLN A 267 -8.40 9.95 15.94
N ARG A 268 -7.24 10.41 15.44
CA ARG A 268 -7.05 11.80 15.01
C ARG A 268 -8.02 12.18 13.90
N ASP A 269 -8.09 11.36 12.85
CA ASP A 269 -8.90 11.67 11.68
C ASP A 269 -10.40 11.63 12.01
N LEU A 270 -10.84 10.69 12.85
CA LEU A 270 -12.23 10.60 13.30
C LEU A 270 -12.67 11.83 14.11
N LYS A 271 -11.76 12.46 14.86
CA LYS A 271 -12.02 13.72 15.56
C LYS A 271 -12.27 14.87 14.57
N ASN A 272 -11.58 14.87 13.45
CA ASN A 272 -11.69 15.90 12.40
C ASN A 272 -12.90 15.68 11.46
N LEU A 273 -13.48 14.47 11.46
CA LEU A 273 -14.65 14.08 10.67
C LEU A 273 -15.99 14.37 11.38
N ARG A 274 -15.96 14.91 12.61
CA ARG A 274 -17.13 15.22 13.42
C ARG A 274 -17.79 16.53 13.05
#